data_AF-A0ABD5DX65-F1
#
_entry.id   AF-A0ABD5DX65-F1
#
_cell.length_a   1.000
_cell.length_b   1.000
_cell.length_c   1.000
_cell.angle_alpha   90.00
_cell.angle_beta   90.00
_cell.angle_gamma   90.00
#
_symmetry.space_group_name_H-M   'P 1'
#
loop_
_entity.id
_entity.type
_entity.pdbx_description
1 polymer ?
#
loop_
_entity_poly.entity_id
_entity_poly.type
_entity_poly.pdbx_seq_one_letter_code
_entity_poly.pdbx_strand_id
1 'polypeptide(L)' 'MPAANSMSIKRETLNLRIKPAERDLIDRAAKARGKNRTDFVLEAARAAAEEALIEQRIIMADPQ' A
#
# COMPACT_ATOMS: atom_id res chain seq x y z
N MET A 1 34.58 8.47 1.85
CA MET A 1 33.27 8.70 2.50
C MET A 1 32.18 8.36 1.49
N PRO A 2 31.36 7.31 1.67
CA PRO A 2 30.31 7.01 0.72
C PRO A 2 29.04 7.78 1.09
N ALA A 3 28.45 8.43 0.09
CA ALA A 3 27.20 9.15 0.19
C ALA A 3 26.08 8.18 0.60
N ALA A 4 25.46 8.43 1.76
CA ALA A 4 24.20 7.81 2.11
C ALA A 4 23.17 8.26 1.08
N ASN A 5 22.82 7.33 0.19
CA ASN A 5 21.74 7.42 -0.78
C ASN A 5 20.46 7.78 -0.01
N SER A 6 20.17 9.07 0.10
CA SER A 6 18.87 9.55 0.50
C SER A 6 17.93 9.13 -0.62
N MET A 7 17.38 7.90 -0.50
CA MET A 7 16.14 7.54 -1.16
C MET A 7 15.12 8.55 -0.67
N SER A 8 15.08 9.69 -1.34
CA SER A 8 13.99 10.64 -1.28
C SER A 8 12.76 9.79 -1.50
N ILE A 9 12.01 9.57 -0.41
CA ILE A 9 10.67 9.02 -0.45
C ILE A 9 9.89 10.04 -1.27
N LYS A 10 9.96 9.89 -2.60
CA LYS A 10 9.20 10.70 -3.53
C LYS A 10 7.77 10.32 -3.21
N ARG A 11 7.11 11.19 -2.45
CA ARG A 11 5.68 11.10 -2.18
C ARG A 11 4.98 11.37 -3.50
N GLU A 12 4.92 10.35 -4.35
CA GLU A 12 4.15 10.41 -5.57
C GLU A 12 2.68 10.44 -5.20
N THR A 13 1.98 11.47 -5.67
CA THR A 13 0.55 11.62 -5.42
C THR A 13 -0.20 10.57 -6.23
N LEU A 14 -0.70 9.53 -5.56
CA LEU A 14 -1.59 8.55 -6.16
C LEU A 14 -2.98 9.19 -6.34
N ASN A 15 -3.25 9.70 -7.54
CA ASN A 15 -4.58 10.23 -7.89
C ASN A 15 -5.53 9.08 -8.17
N LEU A 16 -6.16 8.54 -7.12
CA LEU A 16 -7.15 7.47 -7.24
C LEU A 16 -8.57 8.04 -7.27
N ARG A 17 -9.34 7.71 -8.32
CA ARG A 17 -10.77 7.99 -8.38
C ARG A 17 -11.52 6.88 -7.65
N ILE A 18 -11.98 7.18 -6.44
CA ILE A 18 -12.80 6.28 -5.62
C ILE A 18 -14.22 6.83 -5.46
N LYS A 19 -15.21 5.95 -5.35
CA LYS A 19 -16.58 6.36 -5.08
C LYS A 19 -16.66 6.97 -3.67
N PRO A 20 -17.56 7.94 -3.42
CA PRO A 20 -17.70 8.55 -2.10
C PRO A 20 -18.01 7.52 -1.00
N ALA A 21 -18.79 6.47 -1.32
CA ALA A 21 -19.08 5.39 -0.37
C ALA A 21 -17.83 4.61 0.10
N GLU A 22 -16.92 4.27 -0.83
CA GLU A 22 -15.64 3.63 -0.49
C GLU A 22 -14.73 4.58 0.29
N ARG A 23 -14.72 5.86 -0.09
CA ARG A 23 -13.97 6.88 0.65
C ARG A 23 -14.40 6.95 2.11
N ASP A 24 -15.70 6.96 2.39
CA ASP A 24 -16.24 6.99 3.75
C ASP A 24 -15.87 5.73 4.54
N LEU A 25 -15.95 4.56 3.90
CA LEU A 25 -15.52 3.29 4.49
C LEU A 25 -14.04 3.31 4.88
N ILE A 26 -13.17 3.76 3.97
CA ILE A 26 -11.73 3.88 4.20
C ILE A 26 -11.45 4.90 5.31
N ASP A 27 -12.13 6.05 5.32
CA ASP A 27 -11.94 7.07 6.36
C ASP A 27 -12.33 6.55 7.74
N ARG A 28 -13.43 5.80 7.82
CA ARG A 28 -13.88 5.16 9.05
C ARG A 28 -12.89 4.10 9.53
N ALA A 29 -12.34 3.28 8.63
CA ALA A 29 -11.32 2.29 8.97
C ALA A 29 -9.99 2.93 9.40
N ALA A 30 -9.57 4.00 8.71
CA ALA A 30 -8.38 4.78 9.07
C ALA A 30 -8.54 5.43 10.46
N LYS A 31 -9.70 6.04 10.73
CA LYS A 31 -10.05 6.58 12.05
C LYS A 31 -10.05 5.52 13.14
N ALA A 32 -10.61 4.34 12.88
CA ALA A 32 -10.60 3.22 13.82
C ALA A 32 -9.17 2.73 14.13
N ARG A 33 -8.24 2.86 13.19
CA ARG A 33 -6.81 2.58 13.38
C ARG A 33 -6.01 3.77 13.94
N GLY A 34 -6.62 4.94 14.11
CA GLY A 34 -5.94 6.16 14.54
C GLY A 34 -4.90 6.69 13.54
N LYS A 35 -5.02 6.32 12.26
CA LYS A 35 -4.08 6.69 11.20
C LYS A 35 -4.75 7.60 10.17
N ASN A 36 -3.96 8.33 9.41
CA ASN A 36 -4.47 9.16 8.33
C ASN A 36 -4.98 8.28 7.17
N ARG A 37 -5.94 8.78 6.38
CA ARG A 37 -6.51 8.02 5.25
C ARG A 37 -5.42 7.52 4.28
N THR A 38 -4.43 8.37 3.98
CA THR A 38 -3.34 8.04 3.06
C THR A 38 -2.44 6.95 3.64
N ASP A 39 -2.11 7.01 4.93
CA ASP A 39 -1.30 5.98 5.59
C ASP A 39 -2.04 4.64 5.62
N PHE A 40 -3.34 4.65 5.93
CA PHE A 40 -4.16 3.44 5.90
C PHE A 40 -4.21 2.81 4.51
N VAL A 41 -4.45 3.61 3.47
CA VAL A 41 -4.48 3.13 2.08
C VAL A 41 -3.11 2.62 1.64
N LEU A 42 -2.03 3.30 2.02
CA LEU A 42 -0.68 2.91 1.63
C LEU A 42 -0.24 1.60 2.30
N GLU A 43 -0.55 1.44 3.60
CA GLU A 43 -0.30 0.21 4.33
C GLU A 43 -1.13 -0.96 3.78
N ALA A 44 -2.42 -0.74 3.52
CA ALA A 44 -3.29 -1.74 2.90
C ALA A 44 -2.83 -2.13 1.49
N ALA A 45 -2.47 -1.15 0.66
CA ALA A 45 -1.96 -1.39 -0.69
C ALA A 45 -0.63 -2.15 -0.66
N ARG A 46 0.25 -1.83 0.29
CA ARG A 46 1.52 -2.55 0.47
C ARG A 46 1.29 -3.99 0.90
N ALA A 47 0.45 -4.23 1.90
CA ALA A 47 0.12 -5.58 2.35
C ALA A 47 -0.50 -6.40 1.21
N ALA A 48 -1.45 -5.83 0.47
CA ALA A 48 -2.08 -6.48 -0.68
C ALA A 48 -1.07 -6.76 -1.81
N ALA A 49 -0.12 -5.86 -2.06
CA ALA A 49 0.92 -6.08 -3.06
C ALA A 49 1.92 -7.16 -2.63
N GLU A 50 2.32 -7.18 -1.36
CA GLU A 50 3.19 -8.22 -0.80
C GLU A 50 2.49 -9.59 -0.88
N GLU A 51 1.21 -9.67 -0.49
CA GLU A 51 0.39 -10.88 -0.59
C GLU A 51 0.26 -11.34 -2.05
N ALA A 52 -0.08 -10.45 -2.98
CA ALA A 52 -0.17 -10.79 -4.40
C ALA A 52 1.16 -11.27 -4.99
N LEU A 53 2.29 -10.69 -4.59
CA LEU A 53 3.62 -11.16 -5.02
C LEU A 53 3.99 -12.51 -4.41
N ILE A 54 3.57 -12.77 -3.17
CA ILE A 54 3.75 -14.07 -2.52
C ILE A 54 2.90 -15.13 -3.23
N GLU A 55 1.62 -14.87 -3.48
CA GLU A 55 0.75 -15.76 -4.26
C GLU A 55 1.34 -16.03 -5.65
N GLN A 56 1.84 -15.00 -6.33
CA GLN A 56 2.50 -15.16 -7.63
C GLN A 56 3.77 -16.04 -7.55
N ARG A 57 4.55 -15.92 -6.48
CA ARG A 57 5.73 -16.79 -6.26
C ARG A 57 5.36 -18.20 -5.86
N ILE A 58 4.28 -18.41 -5.11
CA ILE A 58 3.78 -19.76 -4.81
C ILE A 58 3.37 -20.47 -6.12
N ILE A 59 2.78 -19.74 -7.07
CA ILE A 59 2.49 -20.26 -8.41
C ILE A 59 3.76 -20.57 -9.22
N MET A 60 4.86 -19.85 -8.98
CA MET A 60 6.17 -20.08 -9.63
C MET A 60 7.09 -21.08 -8.92
N ALA A 61 6.81 -21.42 -7.66
CA ALA A 61 7.62 -22.32 -6.83
C ALA A 61 7.12 -23.78 -6.85
N ASP A 62 6.08 -24.08 -7.61
CA ASP A 62 5.69 -25.44 -8.01
C ASP A 62 5.66 -25.56 -9.54
N PRO A 63 6.83 -25.76 -10.14
CA PRO A 63 6.95 -26.69 -11.24
C PRO A 63 7.89 -27.84 -10.84
N GLN A 64 7.33 -29.04 -10.92
CA GLN A 64 7.97 -30.36 -10.92
C GLN A 64 9.38 -30.40 -11.55
#